data_AF-A0A9E3ULM6-F1
#
_entry.id   AF-A0A9E3ULM6-F1
#
_cell.length_a   1.000
_cell.length_b   1.000
_cell.length_c   1.000
_cell.angle_alpha   90.00
_cell.angle_beta   90.00
_cell.angle_gamma   90.00
#
_symmetry.space_group_name_H-M   'P 1'
#
loop_
_entity.id
_entity.type
_entity.pdbx_description
1 polymer ?
#
loop_
_entity_poly.entity_id
_entity_poly.type
_entity_poly.pdbx_seq_one_letter_code
_entity_poly.pdbx_strand_id
1 'polypeptide(L)' 'MTPNAAGWRSSAAYEHIAEMSPSDLAWEWLRRNDAYVEDYRELSEGKTDIQTLTDKIRRRWGLRFPRGPAGPAI' A
#
# COMPACT_ATOMS: atom_id res chain seq x y z
N MET A 1 17.68 6.29 12.72
CA MET A 1 18.36 7.01 11.62
C MET A 1 17.46 8.15 11.19
N THR A 2 17.84 9.40 11.43
CA THR A 2 17.13 10.57 10.93
C THR A 2 17.47 10.77 9.45
N PRO A 3 16.49 10.84 8.54
CA PRO A 3 16.78 11.08 7.13
C PRO A 3 17.37 12.48 6.96
N ASN A 4 18.47 12.58 6.22
CA ASN A 4 19.08 13.86 5.89
C ASN A 4 18.15 14.67 4.99
N ALA A 5 17.57 15.73 5.54
CA ALA A 5 16.61 16.57 4.84
C ALA A 5 17.27 17.67 3.98
N ALA A 6 18.61 17.77 3.92
CA ALA A 6 19.32 18.87 3.24
C ALA A 6 18.91 19.08 1.76
N GLY A 7 18.36 18.06 1.10
CA GLY A 7 17.90 18.11 -0.30
C GLY A 7 16.44 18.52 -0.52
N TRP A 8 15.66 18.86 0.52
CA TRP A 8 14.19 19.01 0.41
C TRP A 8 13.71 20.15 -0.52
N ARG A 9 14.60 21.09 -0.90
CA ARG A 9 14.29 22.15 -1.88
C ARG A 9 14.80 21.85 -3.29
N SER A 10 15.52 20.75 -3.49
CA SER A 10 16.03 20.38 -4.80
C SER A 10 14.92 19.77 -5.64
N SER A 11 14.62 20.35 -6.80
CA SER A 11 13.64 19.78 -7.74
C SER A 11 14.04 18.37 -8.20
N ALA A 12 15.35 18.12 -8.37
CA ALA A 12 15.87 16.80 -8.75
C ALA A 12 15.54 15.70 -7.72
N ALA A 13 15.30 16.05 -6.45
CA ALA A 13 14.86 15.09 -5.45
C ALA A 13 13.41 14.62 -5.65
N TYR A 14 12.63 15.33 -6.48
CA TYR A 14 11.22 15.07 -6.73
C TYR A 14 10.89 14.76 -8.20
N GLU A 15 11.87 14.79 -9.12
CA GLU A 15 11.68 14.42 -10.53
C GLU A 15 11.02 13.05 -10.67
N HIS A 16 11.47 12.07 -9.87
CA HIS A 16 10.88 10.74 -9.85
C HIS A 16 9.39 10.74 -9.41
N ILE A 17 8.97 11.65 -8.53
CA ILE A 17 7.56 11.79 -8.14
C ILE A 17 6.75 12.44 -9.27
N ALA A 18 7.36 13.35 -10.04
CA ALA A 18 6.70 14.01 -11.16
C ALA A 18 6.43 13.06 -12.34
N GLU A 19 7.27 12.04 -12.52
CA GLU A 19 7.12 11.00 -13.55
C GLU A 19 6.21 9.83 -13.11
N MET A 20 5.88 9.78 -11.82
CA MET A 20 5.14 8.69 -11.21
C MET A 20 3.64 8.77 -11.55
N SER A 21 3.01 7.63 -11.83
CA SER A 21 1.56 7.61 -12.00
C SER A 21 0.85 7.93 -10.68
N PRO A 22 -0.38 8.49 -10.71
CA PRO A 22 -1.15 8.70 -9.49
C PRO A 22 -1.33 7.43 -8.64
N SER A 23 -1.39 6.27 -9.29
CA SER A 23 -1.50 4.96 -8.63
C SER A 23 -0.23 4.59 -7.88
N ASP A 24 0.94 4.80 -8.49
CA ASP A 24 2.24 4.52 -7.88
C ASP A 24 2.49 5.46 -6.70
N LEU A 25 2.11 6.73 -6.82
CA LEU A 25 2.19 7.70 -5.71
C LEU A 25 1.28 7.29 -4.56
N ALA A 26 0.03 6.90 -4.84
CA ALA A 26 -0.88 6.40 -3.82
C ALA A 26 -0.33 5.15 -3.11
N TRP A 27 0.34 4.26 -3.85
CA TRP A 27 0.99 3.08 -3.29
C TRP A 27 2.19 3.42 -2.40
N GLU A 28 3.03 4.37 -2.82
CA GLU A 28 4.16 4.87 -2.02
C GLU A 28 3.72 5.46 -0.68
N TRP A 29 2.60 6.19 -0.67
CA TRP A 29 2.00 6.69 0.57
C TRP A 29 1.45 5.58 1.46
N LEU A 30 0.78 4.60 0.85
CA LEU A 30 0.16 3.51 1.59
C LEU A 30 1.19 2.62 2.28
N ARG A 31 2.26 2.22 1.58
CA ARG A 31 3.31 1.35 2.13
C ARG A 31 4.16 2.01 3.24
N ARG A 32 4.13 3.34 3.33
CA ARG A 32 4.83 4.13 4.36
C ARG A 32 3.95 4.46 5.55
N ASN A 33 2.68 4.07 5.53
CA ASN A 33 1.76 4.27 6.64
C ASN A 33 1.90 3.13 7.66
N ASP A 34 2.31 3.44 8.89
CA ASP A 34 2.53 2.44 9.94
C ASP A 34 1.28 1.58 10.22
N ALA A 35 0.08 2.17 10.16
CA ALA A 35 -1.16 1.41 10.37
C ALA A 35 -1.44 0.42 9.22
N TYR A 36 -1.06 0.76 7.98
CA TYR A 36 -1.15 -0.16 6.86
C TYR A 36 -0.11 -1.28 6.97
N VAL A 37 1.10 -0.95 7.41
CA VAL A 37 2.17 -1.94 7.64
C VAL A 37 1.74 -2.97 8.69
N GLU A 38 1.14 -2.53 9.80
CA GLU A 38 0.62 -3.44 10.82
C GLU A 38 -0.56 -4.28 10.30
N ASP A 39 -1.54 -3.67 9.62
CA ASP A 39 -2.67 -4.41 9.01
C ASP A 39 -2.17 -5.47 7.99
N TYR A 40 -1.13 -5.16 7.20
CA TYR A 40 -0.51 -6.10 6.26
C TYR A 40 0.28 -7.20 6.96
N ARG A 41 0.94 -6.88 8.08
CA ARG A 41 1.68 -7.85 8.89
C ARG A 41 0.73 -8.86 9.54
N GLU A 42 -0.41 -8.41 10.07
CA GLU A 42 -1.48 -9.30 10.57
C GLU A 42 -1.93 -10.30 9.49
N LEU A 43 -1.97 -9.87 8.23
CA LEU A 43 -2.32 -10.70 7.08
C LEU A 43 -1.23 -11.71 6.74
N SER A 44 0.03 -11.27 6.68
CA SER A 44 1.15 -12.13 6.36
C SER A 44 1.43 -13.18 7.44
N GLU A 45 1.09 -12.89 8.70
CA GLU A 45 1.30 -13.81 9.83
C GLU A 45 0.18 -14.85 9.97
N GLY A 46 -0.85 -14.82 9.11
CA GLY A 46 -1.91 -15.83 9.07
C GLY A 46 -2.77 -15.90 10.35
N LYS A 47 -2.74 -14.83 11.15
CA LYS A 47 -3.39 -14.77 12.48
C LYS A 47 -4.91 -14.69 12.40
N THR A 48 -5.49 -14.50 11.22
CA THR A 48 -6.92 -14.31 11.00
C THR A 48 -7.30 -14.82 9.62
N ASP A 49 -8.60 -15.14 9.44
CA ASP A 49 -9.17 -15.45 8.14
C ASP A 49 -8.82 -14.38 7.08
N ILE A 50 -8.19 -14.83 6.00
CA ILE A 50 -7.67 -13.99 4.91
C ILE A 50 -8.79 -13.17 4.28
N GLN A 51 -10.01 -13.72 4.18
CA GLN A 51 -11.14 -13.01 3.56
C GLN A 51 -11.61 -11.85 4.44
N THR A 52 -11.83 -12.11 5.73
CA THR A 52 -12.21 -11.10 6.72
C THR A 52 -11.20 -9.96 6.79
N LEU A 53 -9.91 -10.29 6.78
CA LEU A 53 -8.85 -9.29 6.88
C LEU A 53 -8.65 -8.53 5.56
N THR A 54 -8.77 -9.21 4.42
CA THR A 54 -8.77 -8.55 3.10
C THR A 54 -9.93 -7.55 2.99
N ASP A 55 -11.13 -7.92 3.44
CA ASP A 55 -12.27 -7.01 3.44
C ASP A 55 -12.09 -5.82 4.41
N LYS A 56 -11.46 -6.04 5.57
CA LYS A 56 -11.06 -4.95 6.50
C LYS A 56 -10.09 -3.98 5.80
N ILE A 57 -9.04 -4.49 5.15
CA ILE A 57 -8.04 -3.68 4.44
C ILE A 57 -8.69 -2.91 3.27
N ARG A 58 -9.58 -3.54 2.49
CA ARG A 58 -10.30 -2.88 1.39
C ARG A 58 -11.20 -1.75 1.87
N ARG A 59 -11.94 -1.95 2.97
CA ARG A 59 -12.83 -0.91 3.53
C ARG A 59 -12.05 0.24 4.16
N ARG A 60 -10.95 -0.06 4.84
CA ARG A 60 -10.15 0.94 5.55
C ARG A 60 -9.29 1.78 4.62
N TRP A 61 -8.69 1.16 3.61
CA TRP A 61 -7.72 1.80 2.72
C TRP A 61 -8.25 2.06 1.30
N GLY A 62 -9.48 1.64 1.00
CA GLY A 62 -10.10 1.82 -0.32
C GLY A 62 -9.48 0.95 -1.43
N LEU A 63 -8.62 0.00 -1.07
CA LEU A 63 -7.94 -0.87 -2.03
C LEU A 63 -8.92 -1.79 -2.75
N ARG A 64 -8.71 -1.98 -4.05
CA ARG A 64 -9.37 -3.05 -4.81
C ARG A 64 -8.33 -4.08 -5.23
N PHE A 65 -8.27 -5.18 -4.50
CA PHE A 65 -7.60 -6.37 -5.01
C PHE A 65 -8.43 -6.93 -6.18
N PRO A 66 -7.79 -7.34 -7.29
CA PRO A 66 -8.44 -8.21 -8.25
C PRO A 66 -9.04 -9.38 -7.47
N ARG A 67 -10.33 -9.66 -7.66
CA ARG A 67 -10.87 -10.95 -7.21
C ARG A 67 -9.94 -11.98 -7.85
N GLY A 68 -9.31 -12.84 -7.05
CA GLY A 68 -8.54 -13.98 -7.57
C GLY A 68 -9.38 -14.73 -8.62
N PRO A 69 -8.74 -15.47 -9.54
CA PRO A 69 -9.45 -16.11 -10.65
C PRO A 69 -10.71 -16.75 -10.12
N ALA A 70 -11.87 -16.33 -10.67
CA ALA A 70 -13.14 -16.92 -10.29
C ALA A 70 -12.96 -18.43 -10.41
N GLY A 71 -13.10 -19.14 -9.29
CA GLY A 71 -13.19 -20.60 -9.32
C GLY A 71 -14.21 -20.99 -10.40
N PRO A 72 -13.99 -22.11 -11.10
CA PRO A 72 -14.70 -22.40 -12.34
C PRO A 72 -16.20 -22.26 -12.12
N ALA A 73 -16.83 -21.46 -12.98
CA ALA A 73 -18.28 -21.43 -13.08
C ALA A 73 -18.74 -22.87 -13.37
N ILE A 74 -19.51 -23.42 -12.43
CA ILE A 74 -20.14 -24.74 -12.56
C ILE A 74 -21.28 -24.66 -13.57
#